data_AF-A0A9W7YJG3-F1
#
_entry.id   AF-A0A9W7YJG3-F1
#
_cell.length_a   1.000
_cell.length_b   1.000
_cell.length_c   1.000
_cell.angle_alpha   90.00
_cell.angle_beta   90.00
_cell.angle_gamma   90.00
#
_symmetry.space_group_name_H-M   'P 1'
#
loop_
_entity.id
_entity.type
_entity.pdbx_description
1 polymer ?
#
loop_
_entity_poly.entity_id
_entity_poly.type
_entity_poly.pdbx_seq_one_letter_code
_entity_poly.pdbx_strand_id
1 'polypeptide(L)'
;MGIKGLKQVIADRAPFALRTVEMSHLVGRKVAVDASTSLYQFLVAVRSEGQNLMTSSGQTTSHLVGLLYRTVNMLENGLKPIYVFDGTPPEMKGGELEKRREKRKLAQSSLQAAEEEGDAEEIVKQMKR
;
A
#
# COMPACT_ATOMS: atom_id res chain seq x y z
N MET A 1 0.86 5.52 6.74
CA MET A 1 1.64 6.73 7.11
C MET A 1 0.98 7.93 6.47
N GLY A 2 1.10 9.09 7.09
CA GLY A 2 0.60 10.34 6.52
C GLY A 2 -0.01 11.23 7.59
N ILE A 3 -0.47 12.39 7.15
CA ILE A 3 -1.14 13.37 8.01
C ILE A 3 -2.65 13.10 7.90
N LYS A 4 -3.24 12.66 9.02
CA LYS A 4 -4.67 12.31 9.08
C LYS A 4 -5.52 13.52 8.70
N GLY A 5 -6.44 13.35 7.76
CA GLY A 5 -7.39 14.39 7.34
C GLY A 5 -6.82 15.47 6.41
N LEU A 6 -5.51 15.45 6.08
CA LEU A 6 -4.89 16.52 5.30
C LEU A 6 -5.56 16.74 3.93
N LYS A 7 -5.91 15.66 3.23
CA LYS A 7 -6.59 15.76 1.92
C LYS A 7 -7.92 16.53 2.03
N GLN A 8 -8.72 16.25 3.07
CA GLN A 8 -10.00 16.92 3.31
C GLN A 8 -9.78 18.41 3.58
N VAL A 9 -8.83 18.73 4.47
CA VAL A 9 -8.49 20.12 4.82
C VAL A 9 -8.05 20.92 3.59
N ILE A 10 -7.19 20.34 2.73
CA ILE A 10 -6.77 21.00 1.49
C ILE A 10 -7.96 21.22 0.55
N ALA A 11 -8.82 20.21 0.38
CA ALA A 11 -9.99 20.34 -0.48
C ALA A 11 -10.94 21.45 -0.01
N ASP A 12 -11.17 21.55 1.31
CA ASP A 12 -12.13 22.51 1.88
C ASP A 12 -11.55 23.94 1.95
N ARG A 13 -10.25 24.08 2.24
CA ARG A 13 -9.63 25.38 2.57
C ARG A 13 -8.71 25.93 1.49
N ALA A 14 -8.15 25.08 0.64
CA ALA A 14 -7.22 25.46 -0.43
C ALA A 14 -7.47 24.64 -1.71
N PRO A 15 -8.69 24.64 -2.27
CA PRO A 15 -9.03 23.81 -3.43
C PRO A 15 -8.16 24.12 -4.66
N PHE A 16 -7.69 25.36 -4.78
CA PHE A 16 -6.77 25.80 -5.84
C PHE A 16 -5.40 25.08 -5.82
N ALA A 17 -5.03 24.43 -4.71
CA ALA A 17 -3.82 23.63 -4.60
C ALA A 17 -3.98 22.21 -5.17
N LEU A 18 -5.21 21.80 -5.52
CA LEU A 18 -5.50 20.51 -6.12
C LEU A 18 -5.75 20.67 -7.62
N ARG A 19 -5.05 19.88 -8.42
CA ARG A 19 -5.26 19.83 -9.87
C ARG A 19 -5.39 18.38 -10.31
N THR A 20 -6.48 18.08 -10.99
CA THR A 20 -6.63 16.82 -11.73
C THR A 20 -6.04 17.03 -13.12
N VAL A 21 -5.19 16.11 -13.54
CA VAL A 21 -4.60 16.09 -14.87
C VAL A 21 -4.72 14.69 -15.45
N GLU A 22 -4.96 14.63 -16.75
CA GLU A 22 -4.89 13.37 -17.49
C GLU A 22 -3.46 12.87 -17.53
N MET A 23 -3.29 11.55 -17.52
CA MET A 23 -1.97 10.92 -17.54
C MET A 23 -1.17 11.30 -18.81
N SER A 24 -1.87 11.52 -19.93
CA SER A 24 -1.30 11.99 -21.20
C SER A 24 -0.60 13.35 -21.09
N HIS A 25 -0.95 14.19 -20.11
CA HIS A 25 -0.27 15.46 -19.87
C HIS A 25 1.09 15.29 -19.15
N LEU A 26 1.42 14.08 -18.71
CA LEU A 26 2.64 13.76 -17.96
C LEU A 26 3.71 13.07 -18.82
N VAL A 27 3.52 13.00 -20.14
CA VAL A 27 4.48 12.41 -21.08
C VAL A 27 5.86 13.06 -20.92
N GLY A 28 6.90 12.22 -20.84
CA GLY A 28 8.29 12.62 -20.67
C GLY A 28 8.68 13.03 -19.25
N ARG A 29 7.72 13.15 -18.31
CA ARG A 29 7.99 13.56 -16.92
C ARG A 29 8.65 12.43 -16.15
N LYS A 30 9.63 12.80 -15.33
CA LYS A 30 10.25 11.92 -14.33
C LYS A 30 9.47 12.03 -13.03
N VAL A 31 9.11 10.90 -12.43
CA VAL A 31 8.31 10.86 -11.19
C VAL A 31 8.97 9.95 -10.17
N ALA A 32 9.19 10.46 -8.96
CA ALA A 32 9.64 9.64 -7.84
C ALA A 32 8.43 8.94 -7.21
N VAL A 33 8.49 7.63 -7.09
CA VAL A 33 7.44 6.77 -6.53
C VAL A 33 7.96 6.17 -5.24
N ASP A 34 7.22 6.36 -4.15
CA ASP A 34 7.47 5.64 -2.89
C ASP A 34 7.21 4.13 -3.12
N ALA A 35 8.29 3.36 -3.11
CA ALA A 35 8.26 1.92 -3.37
C ALA A 35 7.69 1.15 -2.19
N SER A 36 8.11 1.48 -0.96
CA SER A 36 7.65 0.82 0.27
C SER A 36 6.13 0.86 0.39
N THR A 37 5.54 2.04 0.18
CA THR A 37 4.09 2.24 0.23
C THR A 37 3.40 1.52 -0.93
N SER A 38 3.97 1.57 -2.14
CA SER A 38 3.41 0.89 -3.32
C SER A 38 3.36 -0.63 -3.15
N LEU A 39 4.43 -1.24 -2.66
CA LEU A 39 4.50 -2.70 -2.43
C LEU A 39 3.44 -3.15 -1.42
N TYR A 40 3.24 -2.41 -0.34
CA TYR A 40 2.18 -2.70 0.62
C TYR A 40 0.79 -2.61 -0.01
N GLN A 41 0.52 -1.57 -0.80
CA GLN A 41 -0.76 -1.45 -1.52
C GLN A 41 -1.02 -2.65 -2.42
N PHE A 42 0.00 -3.17 -3.10
CA PHE A 42 -0.17 -4.34 -3.96
C PHE A 42 -0.45 -5.62 -3.18
N LEU A 43 0.18 -5.82 -2.02
CA LEU A 43 -0.13 -6.97 -1.15
C LEU A 43 -1.58 -6.94 -0.66
N VAL A 44 -2.15 -5.75 -0.43
CA VAL A 44 -3.54 -5.61 0.01
C VAL A 44 -4.53 -5.74 -1.16
N ALA A 45 -4.23 -5.13 -2.31
CA ALA A 45 -5.16 -5.00 -3.42
C ALA A 45 -5.08 -6.16 -4.43
N VAL A 46 -3.90 -6.73 -4.68
CA VAL A 46 -3.70 -7.77 -5.69
C VAL A 46 -3.85 -9.13 -5.03
N ARG A 47 -5.09 -9.65 -5.04
CA ARG A 47 -5.46 -10.93 -4.43
C ARG A 47 -6.32 -11.77 -5.36
N SER A 48 -6.18 -13.09 -5.27
CA SER A 48 -7.05 -14.08 -5.90
C SER A 48 -7.77 -14.85 -4.81
N GLU A 49 -9.09 -14.96 -4.89
CA GLU A 49 -9.91 -15.67 -3.89
C GLU A 49 -9.62 -15.22 -2.45
N GLY A 50 -9.36 -13.92 -2.26
CA GLY A 50 -9.06 -13.33 -0.96
C GLY A 50 -7.64 -13.57 -0.44
N GLN A 51 -6.83 -14.37 -1.13
CA GLN A 51 -5.43 -14.63 -0.79
C GLN A 51 -4.47 -13.89 -1.72
N ASN A 52 -3.22 -13.70 -1.26
CA ASN A 52 -2.19 -13.15 -2.13
C ASN A 52 -1.88 -14.14 -3.27
N LEU A 53 -1.46 -13.62 -4.42
CA LEU A 53 -0.87 -14.45 -5.48
C LEU A 53 0.40 -15.09 -4.95
N MET A 54 0.62 -16.37 -5.28
CA MET A 54 1.77 -17.12 -4.81
C MET A 54 2.35 -17.99 -5.93
N THR A 55 3.63 -18.35 -5.81
CA THR A 55 4.25 -19.43 -6.59
C THR A 55 3.72 -20.79 -6.12
N SER A 56 4.04 -21.86 -6.86
CA SER A 56 3.79 -23.24 -6.43
C SER A 56 4.52 -23.61 -5.12
N SER A 57 5.59 -22.89 -4.77
CA SER A 57 6.32 -23.03 -3.50
C SER A 57 5.75 -22.17 -2.36
N GLY A 58 4.62 -21.47 -2.56
CA GLY A 58 3.97 -20.63 -1.54
C GLY A 58 4.60 -19.25 -1.35
N GLN A 59 5.51 -18.81 -2.23
CA GLN A 59 6.12 -17.48 -2.14
C GLN A 59 5.19 -16.43 -2.72
N THR A 60 4.90 -15.36 -1.98
CA THR A 60 3.99 -14.30 -2.43
C THR A 60 4.54 -13.54 -3.64
N THR A 61 3.70 -13.33 -4.66
CA THR A 61 4.05 -12.64 -5.92
C THR A 61 3.17 -11.43 -6.22
N SER A 62 2.11 -11.16 -5.42
CA SER A 62 1.21 -10.00 -5.60
C SER A 62 1.92 -8.67 -5.80
N HIS A 63 2.98 -8.43 -5.02
CA HIS A 63 3.76 -7.21 -5.08
C HIS A 63 4.58 -7.10 -6.38
N LEU A 64 5.07 -8.23 -6.92
CA LEU A 64 5.79 -8.27 -8.20
C LEU A 64 4.85 -7.99 -9.36
N VAL A 65 3.70 -8.66 -9.37
CA VAL A 65 2.65 -8.47 -10.39
C VAL A 65 2.17 -7.02 -10.40
N GLY A 66 1.84 -6.48 -9.22
CA GLY A 66 1.39 -5.09 -9.08
C GLY A 66 2.45 -4.08 -9.53
N LEU A 67 3.70 -4.28 -9.11
CA LEU A 67 4.81 -3.41 -9.49
C LEU A 67 5.04 -3.43 -11.00
N LEU A 68 5.06 -4.63 -11.61
CA LEU A 68 5.26 -4.81 -13.04
C LEU A 68 4.19 -4.07 -13.84
N TYR A 69 2.92 -4.37 -13.61
CA TYR A 69 1.82 -3.76 -14.39
C TYR A 69 1.68 -2.26 -14.14
N ARG A 70 1.92 -1.77 -12.92
CA ARG A 70 1.93 -0.32 -12.65
C ARG A 70 3.07 0.37 -13.39
N THR A 71 4.26 -0.25 -13.42
CA THR A 71 5.42 0.31 -14.10
C THR A 71 5.21 0.33 -15.61
N VAL A 72 4.72 -0.77 -16.20
CA VAL A 72 4.39 -0.85 -17.63
C VAL A 72 3.38 0.24 -18.00
N ASN A 73 2.28 0.37 -17.27
CA ASN A 73 1.28 1.40 -17.52
C ASN A 73 1.88 2.83 -17.46
N MET A 74 2.75 3.12 -16.48
CA MET A 74 3.44 4.41 -16.43
C MET A 74 4.34 4.64 -17.66
N LEU A 75 5.10 3.63 -18.06
CA LEU A 75 6.00 3.71 -19.22
C LEU A 75 5.21 3.87 -20.55
N GLU A 76 4.12 3.14 -20.72
CA GLU A 76 3.22 3.25 -21.88
C GLU A 76 2.61 4.65 -22.01
N ASN A 77 2.33 5.31 -20.88
CA ASN A 77 1.90 6.71 -20.84
C ASN A 77 3.06 7.72 -20.91
N GLY A 78 4.28 7.26 -21.17
CA GLY A 78 5.46 8.11 -21.36
C GLY A 78 6.05 8.67 -20.07
N LEU A 79 5.62 8.21 -18.88
CA LEU A 79 6.24 8.59 -17.62
C LEU A 79 7.55 7.82 -17.41
N LYS A 80 8.47 8.43 -16.66
CA LYS A 80 9.76 7.85 -16.29
C LYS A 80 9.81 7.66 -14.76
N PRO A 81 9.32 6.52 -14.24
CA PRO A 81 9.25 6.29 -12.80
C PRO A 81 10.64 6.04 -12.19
N ILE A 82 10.86 6.56 -10.99
CA ILE A 82 12.03 6.32 -10.15
C ILE A 82 11.51 5.79 -8.82
N TYR A 83 11.71 4.51 -8.55
CA TYR A 83 11.28 3.90 -7.29
C TYR A 83 12.27 4.23 -6.19
N VAL A 84 11.76 4.83 -5.12
CA VAL A 84 12.54 5.22 -3.94
C VAL A 84 12.12 4.33 -2.78
N PHE A 85 13.10 3.61 -2.22
CA PHE A 85 12.91 2.78 -1.05
C PHE A 85 13.29 3.56 0.20
N ASP A 86 12.56 3.30 1.29
CA ASP A 86 12.89 3.88 2.58
C ASP A 86 14.24 3.36 3.07
N GLY A 87 15.02 4.26 3.66
CA GLY A 87 16.18 3.90 4.47
C GLY A 87 15.81 3.70 5.94
N THR A 88 16.79 3.90 6.81
CA THR A 88 16.59 3.82 8.27
C THR A 88 15.57 4.88 8.73
N PRO A 89 14.53 4.49 9.50
CA PRO A 89 13.57 5.45 10.01
C PRO A 89 14.22 6.39 11.04
N PRO A 90 13.78 7.67 11.12
CA PRO A 90 14.30 8.60 12.12
C PRO A 90 13.81 8.22 13.53
N GLU A 91 14.58 8.56 14.55
CA GLU A 91 14.31 8.21 15.97
C GLU A 91 12.94 8.69 16.45
N MET A 92 12.52 9.90 16.06
CA MET A 92 11.21 10.46 16.41
C MET A 92 10.02 9.58 15.94
N LYS A 93 10.24 8.68 14.96
CA LYS A 93 9.23 7.75 14.46
C LYS A 93 9.07 6.51 15.35
N GLY A 94 9.95 6.29 16.32
CA GLY A 94 10.00 5.09 17.17
C GLY A 94 8.66 4.78 17.85
N GLY A 95 8.03 5.76 18.50
CA GLY A 95 6.75 5.56 19.17
C GLY A 95 5.62 5.14 18.22
N GLU A 96 5.60 5.66 16.99
CA GLU A 96 4.62 5.25 15.97
C GLU A 96 4.91 3.86 15.41
N LEU A 97 6.18 3.46 15.31
CA LEU A 97 6.56 2.11 14.90
C LEU A 97 6.14 1.06 15.94
N GLU A 98 6.29 1.36 17.23
CA GLU A 98 5.85 0.46 18.30
C GLU A 98 4.32 0.30 18.31
N LYS A 99 3.56 1.39 18.23
CA LYS A 99 2.09 1.30 18.12
C LYS A 99 1.63 0.42 16.95
N ARG A 100 2.35 0.45 15.83
CA ARG A 100 2.05 -0.43 14.68
C ARG A 100 2.43 -1.88 14.93
N ARG A 101 3.53 -2.14 15.64
CA ARG A 101 3.91 -3.50 16.04
C ARG A 101 2.86 -4.08 16.98
N GLU A 102 2.40 -3.32 17.97
CA GLU A 102 1.33 -3.73 18.87
C GLU A 102 0.03 -4.03 18.11
N LYS A 103 -0.38 -3.15 17.19
CA LYS A 103 -1.58 -3.37 16.37
C LYS A 103 -1.47 -4.64 15.52
N ARG A 104 -0.30 -4.95 14.97
CA ARG A 104 -0.06 -6.20 14.23
C ARG A 104 -0.15 -7.43 15.12
N LYS A 105 0.43 -7.38 16.32
CA LYS A 105 0.33 -8.47 17.30
C LYS A 105 -1.12 -8.74 17.69
N LEU A 106 -1.89 -7.68 17.97
CA LEU A 106 -3.31 -7.79 18.30
C LEU A 106 -4.13 -8.37 17.14
N ALA A 107 -3.89 -7.91 15.91
CA ALA A 107 -4.56 -8.45 14.73
C ALA A 107 -4.24 -9.94 14.51
N GLN A 108 -2.99 -10.34 14.76
CA GLN A 108 -2.58 -11.74 14.65
C GLN A 108 -3.24 -12.62 15.72
N SER A 109 -3.31 -12.17 16.98
CA SER A 109 -4.03 -12.91 18.02
C SER A 109 -5.53 -13.00 17.74
N SER A 110 -6.14 -11.93 17.21
CA SER A 110 -7.56 -11.95 16.83
C SER A 110 -7.83 -12.84 15.63
N LEU A 111 -6.91 -12.91 14.66
CA LEU A 111 -7.02 -13.84 13.54
C LEU A 111 -6.98 -15.28 14.02
N GLN A 112 -6.05 -15.62 14.91
CA GLN A 112 -5.94 -16.96 15.47
C GLN A 112 -7.21 -17.37 16.23
N ALA A 113 -7.76 -16.47 17.06
CA ALA A 113 -9.02 -16.73 17.75
C ALA A 113 -10.20 -16.93 16.77
N ALA A 114 -10.28 -16.11 15.71
CA ALA A 114 -11.32 -16.24 14.69
C ALA A 114 -11.18 -17.54 13.87
N GLU A 115 -9.96 -18.02 13.62
CA GLU A 115 -9.69 -19.32 13.00
C GLU A 115 -10.13 -20.48 13.91
N GLU A 116 -9.91 -20.37 15.23
CA GLU A 116 -10.37 -21.35 16.22
C GLU A 116 -11.91 -21.38 16.37
N GLU A 117 -12.56 -20.22 16.27
CA GLU A 117 -14.02 -20.07 16.35
C GLU A 117 -14.74 -20.35 15.02
N GLY A 118 -14.02 -20.38 13.90
CA GLY A 118 -14.58 -20.61 12.56
C GLY A 118 -15.32 -19.41 11.96
N ASP A 119 -15.09 -18.19 12.45
CA ASP A 119 -15.72 -16.96 11.93
C ASP A 119 -15.06 -16.50 10.62
N ALA A 120 -15.60 -16.96 9.50
CA ALA A 120 -15.10 -16.64 8.17
C ALA A 120 -15.09 -15.13 7.85
N GLU A 121 -16.01 -14.34 8.41
CA GLU A 121 -16.07 -12.90 8.14
C GLU A 121 -14.95 -12.16 8.88
N GLU A 122 -14.75 -12.49 10.15
CA GLU A 122 -13.68 -11.87 10.95
C GLU A 122 -12.29 -12.32 10.47
N ILE A 123 -12.13 -13.57 10.02
CA ILE A 123 -10.90 -14.05 9.37
C ILE A 123 -10.56 -13.18 8.15
N VAL A 124 -11.50 -12.99 7.22
CA VAL A 124 -11.27 -12.18 6.00
C VAL A 124 -10.93 -10.73 6.34
N LYS A 125 -11.55 -10.18 7.39
CA LYS A 125 -11.32 -8.80 7.85
C LYS A 125 -9.95 -8.62 8.48
N GLN A 126 -9.51 -9.55 9.33
CA GLN A 126 -8.19 -9.48 9.97
C GLN A 126 -7.06 -9.79 8.96
N MET A 127 -7.30 -10.65 7.97
CA MET A 127 -6.36 -10.90 6.86
C MET A 127 -6.07 -9.69 5.96
N LYS A 128 -6.88 -8.63 6.02
CA LYS A 128 -6.71 -7.39 5.23
C LYS A 128 -6.04 -6.25 6.02
N ARG A 129 -5.80 -6.42 7.32
CA ARG A 129 -5.26 -5.39 8.24
C ARG A 129 -3.75 -5.43 8.38
#